data_AF-A0A7V3JJ72-F1
#
_entry.id   AF-A0A7V3JJ72-F1
#
_cell.length_a   1.000
_cell.length_b   1.000
_cell.length_c   1.000
_cell.angle_alpha   90.00
_cell.angle_beta   90.00
_cell.angle_gamma   90.00
#
_symmetry.space_group_name_H-M   'P 1'
#
loop_
_entity.id
_entity.type
_entity.pdbx_description
1 polymer ?
#
loop_
_entity_poly.entity_id
_entity_poly.type
_entity_poly.pdbx_seq_one_letter_code
_entity_poly.pdbx_strand_id
1 'polypeptide(L)'
;MKRSIFTCLPVFLATMVLLSERPSVFGAESSRRAAKPPALDERPAEEGTWGYRPEEGSTVEVTPPAFSWRPMREIASWQLECARGDRFEEAQVVYRRKCIEWNVHCPPQTFPPGRYVWRYRGVDRSGRTTAWSRPRRFLIAQGAAELPLPPREELLARVPKTHPRLFLRPEDLPRLRELARGPFLESFRQLQSRCDRLLKNPPPTAEPPKYPPGTQRLSEAWREIWWGNRMYTIAALDSAATLAFTWRLGGNEQYGQLARRILMECARWDPKGATGFRYNDEAGMPYNYYFSRTYTFVYDLLSDEERRQCRQVMKVRGDEMYSVLCPRHFWQPYNSHANRAWHFLGEVGIAFLGEVEGADDWLWFAMNVFAAVYPVWSDDDGGWHEGASY
;
A
#
# COMPACT_ATOMS: atom_id res chain seq x y z
N MET A 1 41.04 -11.26 43.75
CA MET A 1 41.86 -12.36 44.33
C MET A 1 41.75 -13.56 43.39
N LYS A 2 42.88 -13.99 42.78
CA LYS A 2 43.11 -15.15 41.86
C LYS A 2 42.30 -15.14 40.54
N ARG A 3 42.78 -14.86 39.31
CA ARG A 3 44.03 -15.08 38.52
C ARG A 3 44.38 -16.55 38.19
N SER A 4 44.40 -16.84 36.87
CA SER A 4 45.34 -17.65 36.03
C SER A 4 44.58 -18.09 34.76
N ILE A 5 44.87 -17.79 33.49
CA ILE A 5 46.09 -17.70 32.64
C ILE A 5 46.92 -18.98 32.63
N PHE A 6 46.97 -19.67 31.48
CA PHE A 6 48.17 -20.28 30.85
C PHE A 6 47.88 -20.52 29.33
N THR A 7 48.47 -19.79 28.37
CA THR A 7 49.72 -20.02 27.58
C THR A 7 49.71 -21.33 26.74
N CYS A 8 49.53 -21.30 25.40
CA CYS A 8 50.46 -21.08 24.27
C CYS A 8 51.51 -22.19 23.95
N LEU A 9 51.33 -22.79 22.74
CA LEU A 9 52.33 -23.13 21.69
C LEU A 9 53.08 -24.52 21.72
N PRO A 10 53.78 -24.96 20.62
CA PRO A 10 53.35 -25.99 19.64
C PRO A 10 54.42 -27.10 19.36
N VAL A 11 54.14 -28.17 18.58
CA VAL A 11 55.17 -28.93 17.82
C VAL A 11 54.57 -29.67 16.59
N PHE A 12 55.28 -29.58 15.48
CA PHE A 12 55.15 -30.22 14.15
C PHE A 12 55.50 -31.71 14.09
N LEU A 13 54.91 -32.48 13.15
CA LEU A 13 55.57 -33.41 12.18
C LEU A 13 54.46 -33.99 11.25
N ALA A 14 54.44 -33.71 9.93
CA ALA A 14 55.02 -34.51 8.83
C ALA A 14 54.41 -35.94 8.75
N THR A 15 53.90 -36.54 7.67
CA THR A 15 54.03 -36.42 6.20
C THR A 15 52.98 -37.37 5.59
N MET A 16 52.26 -37.02 4.52
CA MET A 16 52.09 -37.90 3.34
C MET A 16 51.33 -37.20 2.22
N VAL A 17 52.03 -37.08 1.10
CA VAL A 17 51.61 -36.60 -0.20
C VAL A 17 50.94 -37.76 -0.94
N LEU A 18 49.77 -37.52 -1.53
CA LEU A 18 49.30 -38.27 -2.71
C LEU A 18 48.72 -37.25 -3.71
N LEU A 19 49.53 -37.01 -4.74
CA LEU A 19 49.20 -36.27 -5.95
C LEU A 19 48.12 -37.02 -6.74
N SER A 20 47.07 -36.34 -7.17
CA SER A 20 46.41 -36.68 -8.43
C SER A 20 46.42 -35.45 -9.34
N GLU A 21 47.15 -35.59 -10.44
CA GLU A 21 47.27 -34.62 -11.51
C GLU A 21 45.91 -34.45 -12.21
N ARG A 22 45.48 -33.19 -12.39
CA ARG A 22 44.44 -32.85 -13.38
C ARG A 22 45.08 -32.01 -14.47
N PRO A 23 44.83 -32.28 -15.77
CA PRO A 23 45.48 -31.57 -16.85
C PRO A 23 45.01 -30.11 -16.88
N SER A 24 45.99 -29.22 -17.02
CA SER A 24 45.84 -27.83 -17.43
C SER A 24 45.23 -27.75 -18.83
N VAL A 25 43.98 -27.28 -18.91
CA VAL A 25 43.37 -26.83 -20.16
C VAL A 25 43.55 -25.31 -20.24
N PHE A 26 44.55 -24.88 -21.01
CA PHE A 26 44.56 -23.57 -21.64
C PHE A 26 43.43 -23.53 -22.69
N GLY A 27 42.63 -22.47 -22.68
CA GLY A 27 41.74 -22.15 -23.79
C GLY A 27 40.27 -21.99 -23.42
N ALA A 28 39.93 -20.77 -23.01
CA ALA A 28 38.90 -19.93 -23.62
C ALA A 28 38.56 -18.84 -22.62
N GLU A 29 39.11 -17.65 -22.81
CA GLU A 29 38.43 -16.44 -22.38
C GLU A 29 37.06 -16.46 -23.08
N SER A 30 36.06 -16.98 -22.37
CA SER A 30 34.68 -16.64 -22.63
C SER A 30 34.60 -15.13 -22.48
N SER A 31 34.77 -14.42 -23.59
CA SER A 31 34.24 -13.07 -23.71
C SER A 31 32.76 -13.19 -23.36
N ARG A 32 32.42 -12.87 -22.11
CA ARG A 32 31.05 -12.51 -21.77
C ARG A 32 30.79 -11.29 -22.63
N ARG A 33 30.23 -11.49 -23.83
CA ARG A 33 29.63 -10.42 -24.62
C ARG A 33 28.76 -9.66 -23.64
N ALA A 34 29.17 -8.44 -23.28
CA ALA A 34 28.41 -7.60 -22.38
C ALA A 34 27.02 -7.49 -23.01
N ALA A 35 26.03 -8.14 -22.39
CA ALA A 35 24.68 -8.11 -22.93
C ALA A 35 24.29 -6.63 -23.07
N LYS A 36 23.79 -6.25 -24.24
CA LYS A 36 23.36 -4.87 -24.51
C LYS A 36 22.30 -4.50 -23.47
N PRO A 37 22.31 -3.28 -22.90
CA PRO A 37 21.24 -2.86 -22.01
C PRO A 37 19.89 -3.01 -22.72
N PRO A 38 18.82 -3.37 -21.98
CA PRO A 38 17.51 -3.55 -22.57
C PRO A 38 17.06 -2.26 -23.26
N ALA A 39 16.40 -2.40 -24.42
CA ALA A 39 15.78 -1.26 -25.09
C ALA A 39 14.45 -0.94 -24.41
N LEU A 40 14.12 0.35 -24.21
CA LEU A 40 12.83 0.74 -23.65
C LEU A 40 11.69 0.33 -24.58
N ASP A 41 10.65 -0.27 -24.01
CA ASP A 41 9.36 -0.42 -24.69
C ASP A 41 8.58 0.88 -24.56
N GLU A 42 8.55 1.66 -25.64
CA GLU A 42 7.86 2.95 -25.67
C GLU A 42 6.50 2.92 -26.38
N ARG A 43 5.93 1.72 -26.60
CA ARG A 43 4.63 1.59 -27.27
C ARG A 43 3.53 2.37 -26.53
N PRO A 44 2.55 2.94 -27.26
CA PRO A 44 1.40 3.63 -26.68
C PRO A 44 0.65 2.78 -25.65
N ALA A 45 -0.20 3.41 -24.85
CA ALA A 45 -1.14 2.68 -24.01
C ALA A 45 -2.04 1.77 -24.87
N GLU A 46 -2.37 0.60 -24.34
CA GLU A 46 -3.36 -0.31 -24.89
C GLU A 46 -4.65 -0.23 -24.04
N GLU A 47 -5.75 -0.77 -24.54
CA GLU A 47 -7.00 -0.88 -23.78
C GLU A 47 -6.75 -1.49 -22.38
N GLY A 48 -7.33 -0.88 -21.36
CA GLY A 48 -7.12 -1.30 -19.97
C GLY A 48 -5.77 -0.89 -19.35
N THR A 49 -5.01 0.00 -19.99
CA THR A 49 -3.75 0.54 -19.43
C THR A 49 -3.73 2.06 -19.30
N TRP A 50 -3.06 2.59 -18.26
CA TRP A 50 -3.11 4.00 -17.87
C TRP A 50 -2.38 4.95 -18.84
N GLY A 51 -1.29 4.47 -19.45
CA GLY A 51 -0.52 5.26 -20.40
C GLY A 51 0.49 6.23 -19.80
N TYR A 52 1.11 7.00 -20.70
CA TYR A 52 2.11 7.99 -20.33
C TYR A 52 1.43 9.25 -19.81
N ARG A 53 1.82 9.69 -18.61
CA ARG A 53 1.35 10.96 -18.05
C ARG A 53 2.52 11.82 -17.59
N PRO A 54 2.47 13.16 -17.75
CA PRO A 54 1.58 13.87 -18.67
C PRO A 54 1.68 13.34 -20.11
N GLU A 55 0.54 13.32 -20.81
CA GLU A 55 0.47 12.88 -22.20
C GLU A 55 1.20 13.88 -23.11
N GLU A 56 1.63 13.43 -24.30
CA GLU A 56 2.27 14.31 -25.27
C GLU A 56 1.32 15.42 -25.71
N GLY A 57 1.67 16.67 -25.41
CA GLY A 57 0.92 17.86 -25.79
C GLY A 57 -0.23 18.21 -24.84
N SER A 58 -0.40 17.49 -23.72
CA SER A 58 -1.49 17.78 -22.77
C SER A 58 -1.25 19.07 -21.98
N THR A 59 -2.33 19.71 -21.57
CA THR A 59 -2.33 20.73 -20.50
C THR A 59 -2.72 20.05 -19.20
N VAL A 60 -2.00 20.30 -18.11
CA VAL A 60 -2.31 19.78 -16.77
C VAL A 60 -2.74 20.93 -15.86
N GLU A 61 -3.76 20.68 -15.04
CA GLU A 61 -4.32 21.65 -14.09
C GLU A 61 -3.79 21.46 -12.66
N VAL A 62 -2.76 20.64 -12.50
CA VAL A 62 -2.08 20.40 -11.22
C VAL A 62 -0.57 20.59 -11.36
N THR A 63 0.08 21.02 -10.29
CA THR A 63 1.54 21.18 -10.22
C THR A 63 2.11 20.64 -8.90
N PRO A 64 3.19 19.84 -8.95
CA PRO A 64 3.73 19.21 -10.15
C PRO A 64 2.76 18.15 -10.70
N PRO A 65 2.83 17.80 -11.98
CA PRO A 65 2.14 16.61 -12.45
C PRO A 65 2.80 15.35 -11.88
N ALA A 66 1.98 14.31 -11.68
CA ALA A 66 2.50 12.97 -11.53
C ALA A 66 2.92 12.40 -12.89
N PHE A 67 4.06 11.74 -12.91
CA PHE A 67 4.60 11.08 -14.08
C PHE A 67 4.26 9.59 -14.07
N SER A 68 3.87 9.05 -15.21
CA SER A 68 3.61 7.62 -15.42
C SER A 68 4.22 7.19 -16.74
N TRP A 69 4.86 6.02 -16.78
CA TRP A 69 5.41 5.44 -18.00
C TRP A 69 5.24 3.91 -18.01
N ARG A 70 5.51 3.31 -19.17
CA ARG A 70 5.34 1.86 -19.36
C ARG A 70 6.35 1.09 -18.51
N PRO A 71 5.90 0.14 -17.65
CA PRO A 71 6.79 -0.68 -16.85
C PRO A 71 7.50 -1.74 -17.70
N MET A 72 8.67 -2.18 -17.24
CA MET A 72 9.46 -3.26 -17.85
C MET A 72 10.01 -4.18 -16.75
N ARG A 73 9.89 -5.50 -16.96
CA ARG A 73 10.27 -6.51 -15.95
C ARG A 73 11.77 -6.57 -15.68
N GLU A 74 12.58 -6.18 -16.67
CA GLU A 74 14.04 -6.20 -16.65
C GLU A 74 14.63 -5.02 -15.87
N ILE A 75 13.81 -3.99 -15.60
CA ILE A 75 14.23 -2.75 -14.94
C ILE A 75 14.03 -2.87 -13.44
N ALA A 76 15.09 -2.55 -12.68
CA ALA A 76 15.10 -2.57 -11.22
C ALA A 76 14.77 -1.21 -10.60
N SER A 77 15.10 -0.12 -11.29
CA SER A 77 14.72 1.24 -10.88
C SER A 77 14.73 2.19 -12.08
N TRP A 78 14.18 3.38 -11.90
CA TRP A 78 14.03 4.38 -12.95
C TRP A 78 14.71 5.69 -12.60
N GLN A 79 14.99 6.47 -13.64
CA GLN A 79 15.42 7.85 -13.55
C GLN A 79 14.48 8.70 -14.41
N LEU A 80 14.16 9.90 -13.92
CA LEU A 80 13.25 10.85 -14.54
C LEU A 80 13.92 12.22 -14.59
N GLU A 81 13.75 12.93 -15.70
CA GLU A 81 14.16 14.32 -15.87
C GLU A 81 13.02 15.15 -16.46
N CYS A 82 12.84 16.36 -15.94
CA CYS A 82 11.92 17.34 -16.48
C CYS A 82 12.66 18.66 -16.70
N ALA A 83 12.54 19.21 -17.91
CA ALA A 83 13.15 20.45 -18.34
C ALA A 83 12.08 21.45 -18.77
N ARG A 84 12.36 22.75 -18.63
CA ARG A 84 11.48 23.81 -19.10
C ARG A 84 11.67 24.05 -20.60
N GLY A 85 10.59 24.42 -21.30
CA GLY A 85 10.59 24.75 -22.72
C GLY A 85 9.93 23.70 -23.61
N ASP A 86 10.20 23.78 -24.92
CA ASP A 86 9.60 22.93 -25.95
C ASP A 86 10.47 21.76 -26.39
N ARG A 87 11.76 21.77 -26.01
CA ARG A 87 12.73 20.73 -26.32
C ARG A 87 13.49 20.35 -25.06
N PHE A 88 13.97 19.11 -25.03
CA PHE A 88 14.83 18.70 -23.93
C PHE A 88 16.21 19.32 -24.11
N GLU A 89 16.54 20.28 -23.26
CA GLU A 89 17.85 20.90 -23.17
C GLU A 89 18.41 20.71 -21.77
N GLU A 90 19.65 20.20 -21.69
CA GLU A 90 20.30 19.88 -20.41
C GLU A 90 20.39 21.11 -19.48
N ALA A 91 20.61 22.29 -20.06
CA ALA A 91 20.68 23.57 -19.36
C ALA A 91 19.34 24.05 -18.79
N GLN A 92 18.21 23.48 -19.25
CA GLN A 92 16.85 23.85 -18.83
C GLN A 92 16.24 22.82 -17.87
N VAL A 93 17.00 21.82 -17.41
CA VAL A 93 16.50 20.79 -16.50
C VAL A 93 16.17 21.41 -15.14
N VAL A 94 14.89 21.37 -14.76
CA VAL A 94 14.37 21.91 -13.49
C VAL A 94 14.17 20.82 -12.44
N TYR A 95 14.12 19.55 -12.85
CA TYR A 95 13.91 18.43 -11.95
C TYR A 95 14.64 17.17 -12.42
N ARG A 96 15.29 16.48 -11.47
CA ARG A 96 15.83 15.13 -11.67
C ARG A 96 15.50 14.24 -10.50
N ARG A 97 15.13 13.01 -10.79
CA ARG A 97 15.00 11.96 -9.79
C ARG A 97 15.67 10.68 -10.29
N LYS A 98 16.38 10.02 -9.38
CA LYS A 98 17.01 8.71 -9.59
C LYS A 98 16.43 7.72 -8.59
N CYS A 99 16.71 6.44 -8.83
CA CYS A 99 16.31 5.34 -7.94
C CYS A 99 14.80 5.33 -7.66
N ILE A 100 13.99 5.67 -8.67
CA ILE A 100 12.53 5.57 -8.57
C ILE A 100 12.20 4.08 -8.66
N GLU A 101 11.50 3.56 -7.66
CA GLU A 101 11.18 2.14 -7.58
C GLU A 101 10.17 1.69 -8.64
N TRP A 102 9.11 2.46 -8.81
CA TRP A 102 7.99 2.12 -9.67
C TRP A 102 7.98 2.93 -10.97
N ASN A 103 7.08 2.56 -11.87
CA ASN A 103 6.88 3.25 -13.15
C ASN A 103 6.03 4.53 -13.03
N VAL A 104 5.93 5.09 -11.83
CA VAL A 104 5.25 6.35 -11.52
C VAL A 104 6.10 7.19 -10.58
N HIS A 105 5.92 8.51 -10.65
CA HIS A 105 6.60 9.44 -9.75
C HIS A 105 5.89 10.80 -9.70
N CYS A 106 5.49 11.26 -8.52
CA CYS A 106 5.05 12.64 -8.31
C CYS A 106 6.17 13.44 -7.58
N PRO A 107 6.67 14.56 -8.15
CA PRO A 107 7.68 15.36 -7.49
C PRO A 107 7.22 15.96 -6.15
N PRO A 108 8.14 16.15 -5.18
CA PRO A 108 7.83 16.78 -3.90
C PRO A 108 7.90 18.31 -3.94
N GLN A 109 7.96 18.91 -5.13
CA GLN A 109 8.09 20.35 -5.34
C GLN A 109 7.24 20.79 -6.53
N THR A 110 6.65 21.97 -6.44
CA THR A 110 5.84 22.54 -7.51
C THR A 110 6.71 23.08 -8.64
N PHE A 111 6.13 23.14 -9.84
CA PHE A 111 6.72 23.77 -11.02
C PHE A 111 5.87 24.99 -11.41
N PRO A 112 6.47 26.14 -11.75
CA PRO A 112 5.72 27.30 -12.22
C PRO A 112 4.91 26.99 -13.49
N PRO A 113 3.81 27.71 -13.77
CA PRO A 113 3.09 27.59 -15.03
C PRO A 113 4.00 27.76 -16.26
N GLY A 114 3.71 27.00 -17.32
CA GLY A 114 4.48 27.04 -18.56
C GLY A 114 4.76 25.67 -19.18
N ARG A 115 5.57 25.68 -20.24
CA ARG A 115 5.87 24.50 -21.07
C ARG A 115 7.03 23.70 -20.49
N TYR A 116 6.91 22.39 -20.54
CA TYR A 116 7.89 21.45 -20.04
C TYR A 116 8.06 20.26 -20.98
N VAL A 117 9.22 19.63 -20.87
CA VAL A 117 9.58 18.39 -21.54
C VAL A 117 10.13 17.41 -20.53
N TRP A 118 9.65 16.17 -20.54
CA TRP A 118 10.13 15.13 -19.65
C TRP A 118 10.61 13.89 -20.41
N ARG A 119 11.54 13.16 -19.79
CA ARG A 119 12.07 11.88 -20.27
C ARG A 119 12.42 10.97 -19.10
N TYR A 120 12.44 9.66 -19.35
CA TYR A 120 12.80 8.67 -18.35
C TYR A 120 13.77 7.63 -18.92
N ARG A 121 14.45 6.88 -18.04
CA ARG A 121 15.24 5.70 -18.43
C ARG A 121 15.24 4.66 -17.32
N GLY A 122 15.40 3.40 -17.72
CA GLY A 122 15.49 2.28 -16.78
C GLY A 122 16.94 2.00 -16.38
N VAL A 123 17.11 1.47 -15.18
CA VAL A 123 18.34 0.89 -14.65
C VAL A 123 18.07 -0.57 -14.31
N ASP A 124 18.80 -1.49 -14.93
CA ASP A 124 18.65 -2.92 -14.64
C ASP A 124 19.34 -3.34 -13.33
N ARG A 125 19.18 -4.61 -12.94
CA ARG A 125 19.78 -5.17 -11.71
C ARG A 125 21.32 -5.16 -11.71
N SER A 126 21.96 -5.00 -12.86
CA SER A 126 23.42 -4.88 -13.00
C SER A 126 23.89 -3.43 -13.01
N GLY A 127 22.99 -2.46 -12.80
CA GLY A 127 23.29 -1.03 -12.81
C GLY A 127 23.41 -0.42 -14.22
N ARG A 128 23.10 -1.18 -15.28
CA ARG A 128 23.18 -0.66 -16.65
C ARG A 128 21.93 0.15 -16.97
N THR A 129 22.14 1.31 -17.60
CA THR A 129 21.04 2.18 -18.02
C THR A 129 20.58 1.87 -19.42
N THR A 130 19.27 1.94 -19.67
CA THR A 130 18.73 2.07 -21.03
C THR A 130 19.15 3.42 -21.63
N ALA A 131 18.94 3.59 -22.94
CA ALA A 131 18.85 4.93 -23.51
C ALA A 131 17.70 5.71 -22.85
N TRP A 132 17.78 7.05 -22.90
CA TRP A 132 16.65 7.89 -22.54
C TRP A 132 15.46 7.63 -23.48
N SER A 133 14.26 7.68 -22.92
CA SER A 133 13.01 7.67 -23.67
C SER A 133 12.95 8.85 -24.65
N ARG A 134 12.05 8.78 -25.64
CA ARG A 134 11.67 9.99 -26.38
C ARG A 134 11.18 11.07 -25.41
N PRO A 135 11.54 12.35 -25.63
CA PRO A 135 11.01 13.46 -24.85
C PRO A 135 9.50 13.60 -25.06
N ARG A 136 8.76 13.90 -24.01
CA ARG A 136 7.31 14.17 -24.04
C ARG A 136 7.03 15.57 -23.50
N ARG A 137 6.19 16.33 -24.18
CA ARG A 137 5.88 17.75 -23.88
C ARG A 137 4.56 17.88 -23.15
N PHE A 138 4.45 18.84 -22.25
CA PHE A 138 3.20 19.23 -21.61
C PHE A 138 3.22 20.70 -21.20
N LEU A 139 2.04 21.24 -20.88
CA LEU A 139 1.84 22.59 -20.37
C LEU A 139 1.25 22.52 -18.96
N ILE A 140 1.82 23.24 -18.01
CA ILE A 140 1.17 23.49 -16.72
C ILE A 140 0.32 24.75 -16.86
N ALA A 141 -0.98 24.64 -16.59
CA ALA A 141 -1.94 25.72 -16.71
C ALA A 141 -1.63 26.91 -15.76
N GLN A 142 -2.11 28.09 -16.13
CA GLN A 142 -2.16 29.21 -15.20
C GLN A 142 -3.17 28.87 -14.09
N GLY A 143 -2.77 29.00 -12.83
CA GLY A 143 -3.62 28.65 -11.69
C GLY A 143 -3.72 27.14 -11.39
N ALA A 144 -2.83 26.31 -11.94
CA ALA A 144 -2.76 24.89 -11.61
C ALA A 144 -2.68 24.67 -10.09
N ALA A 145 -3.46 23.71 -9.58
CA ALA A 145 -3.51 23.41 -8.15
C ALA A 145 -2.20 22.78 -7.66
N GLU A 146 -1.68 23.28 -6.53
CA GLU A 146 -0.44 22.78 -5.95
C GLU A 146 -0.66 21.50 -5.15
N LEU A 147 -0.24 20.36 -5.71
CA LEU A 147 -0.44 19.02 -5.13
C LEU A 147 0.85 18.17 -5.16
N PRO A 148 1.98 18.65 -4.59
CA PRO A 148 3.20 17.84 -4.51
C PRO A 148 3.00 16.62 -3.60
N LEU A 149 3.60 15.49 -3.95
CA LEU A 149 3.69 14.33 -3.07
C LEU A 149 4.92 14.48 -2.16
N PRO A 150 4.75 14.64 -0.83
CA PRO A 150 5.88 14.76 0.08
C PRO A 150 6.81 13.53 0.01
N PRO A 151 8.11 13.68 0.34
CA PRO A 151 9.02 12.56 0.45
C PRO A 151 8.48 11.47 1.39
N ARG A 152 8.83 10.21 1.13
CA ARG A 152 8.36 9.03 1.88
C ARG A 152 8.55 9.22 3.38
N GLU A 153 9.74 9.64 3.82
CA GLU A 153 10.08 9.80 5.23
C GLU A 153 9.20 10.85 5.92
N GLU A 154 8.95 11.97 5.23
CA GLU A 154 8.09 13.04 5.75
C GLU A 154 6.65 12.57 5.88
N LEU A 155 6.13 11.88 4.86
CA LEU A 155 4.76 11.35 4.87
C LEU A 155 4.55 10.37 6.01
N LEU A 156 5.46 9.40 6.17
CA LEU A 156 5.39 8.41 7.23
C LEU A 156 5.57 9.04 8.62
N ALA A 157 6.35 10.13 8.74
CA ALA A 157 6.53 10.84 10.00
C ALA A 157 5.26 11.58 10.47
N ARG A 158 4.32 11.92 9.58
CA ARG A 158 3.05 12.58 9.92
C ARG A 158 2.05 11.64 10.62
N VAL A 159 2.26 10.33 10.55
CA VAL A 159 1.44 9.33 11.24
C VAL A 159 1.83 9.30 12.74
N PRO A 160 0.85 9.44 13.66
CA PRO A 160 1.12 9.38 15.10
C PRO A 160 1.83 8.08 15.51
N LYS A 161 2.76 8.17 16.47
CA LYS A 161 3.45 6.98 17.01
C LYS A 161 2.57 6.16 17.93
N THR A 162 1.57 6.77 18.56
CA THR A 162 0.60 6.10 19.43
C THR A 162 -0.75 5.94 18.73
N HIS A 163 -1.63 5.15 19.32
CA HIS A 163 -2.98 4.94 18.83
C HIS A 163 -4.00 5.88 19.51
N PRO A 164 -5.13 6.22 18.85
CA PRO A 164 -5.56 5.74 17.53
C PRO A 164 -4.86 6.45 16.35
N ARG A 165 -4.88 5.83 15.16
CA ARG A 165 -4.25 6.36 13.94
C ARG A 165 -5.21 6.54 12.76
N LEU A 166 -6.42 5.98 12.84
CA LEU A 166 -7.44 6.07 11.79
C LEU A 166 -8.60 6.96 12.23
N PHE A 167 -9.01 7.89 11.36
CA PHE A 167 -10.03 8.94 11.57
C PHE A 167 -9.76 9.93 12.71
N LEU A 168 -9.11 9.50 13.78
CA LEU A 168 -8.79 10.28 14.96
C LEU A 168 -7.29 10.32 15.15
N ARG A 169 -6.79 11.48 15.59
CA ARG A 169 -5.42 11.61 16.12
C ARG A 169 -5.46 11.47 17.65
N PRO A 170 -4.43 10.91 18.29
CA PRO A 170 -4.40 10.78 19.75
C PRO A 170 -4.55 12.13 20.46
N GLU A 171 -3.87 13.16 19.95
CA GLU A 171 -3.88 14.53 20.49
C GLU A 171 -5.23 15.25 20.35
N ASP A 172 -6.06 14.85 19.39
CA ASP A 172 -7.40 15.43 19.16
C ASP A 172 -8.48 14.84 20.07
N LEU A 173 -8.20 13.71 20.73
CA LEU A 173 -9.21 12.97 21.47
C LEU A 173 -9.90 13.77 22.59
N PRO A 174 -9.20 14.59 23.41
CA PRO A 174 -9.85 15.43 24.41
C PRO A 174 -10.91 16.36 23.81
N ARG A 175 -10.56 17.07 22.72
CA ARG A 175 -11.47 17.97 22.00
C ARG A 175 -12.68 17.22 21.44
N LEU A 176 -12.47 16.04 20.86
CA LEU A 176 -13.56 15.22 20.33
C LEU A 176 -14.52 14.73 21.42
N ARG A 177 -14.01 14.42 22.62
CA ARG A 177 -14.82 14.05 23.78
C ARG A 177 -15.68 15.22 24.27
N GLU A 178 -15.13 16.43 24.28
CA GLU A 178 -15.89 17.64 24.61
C GLU A 178 -17.02 17.88 23.59
N LEU A 179 -16.71 17.77 22.30
CA LEU A 179 -17.70 17.92 21.25
C LEU A 179 -18.82 16.87 21.32
N ALA A 180 -18.49 15.61 21.64
CA ALA A 180 -19.45 14.53 21.85
C ALA A 180 -20.36 14.75 23.07
N ARG A 181 -19.96 15.58 24.03
CA ARG A 181 -20.79 15.98 25.19
C ARG A 181 -21.57 17.27 24.95
N GLY A 182 -21.22 18.04 23.93
CA GLY A 182 -21.82 19.33 23.60
C GLY A 182 -22.46 19.32 22.22
N PRO A 183 -21.92 20.05 21.22
CA PRO A 183 -22.57 20.24 19.91
C PRO A 183 -22.95 18.95 19.16
N PHE A 184 -22.23 17.84 19.38
CA PHE A 184 -22.50 16.55 18.73
C PHE A 184 -23.13 15.52 19.65
N LEU A 185 -23.74 15.94 20.76
CA LEU A 185 -24.38 15.03 21.72
C LEU A 185 -25.43 14.13 21.08
N GLU A 186 -26.27 14.65 20.17
CA GLU A 186 -27.30 13.85 19.51
C GLU A 186 -26.71 12.78 18.57
N SER A 187 -25.69 13.13 17.77
CA SER A 187 -24.96 12.14 16.96
C SER A 187 -24.27 11.10 17.83
N PHE A 188 -23.70 11.51 18.96
CA PHE A 188 -23.08 10.59 19.91
C PHE A 188 -24.11 9.65 20.57
N ARG A 189 -25.29 10.14 20.94
CA ARG A 189 -26.41 9.32 21.46
C ARG A 189 -26.87 8.26 20.46
N GLN A 190 -26.87 8.57 19.17
CA GLN A 190 -27.19 7.57 18.13
C GLN A 190 -26.15 6.44 18.09
N LEU A 191 -24.86 6.77 18.24
CA LEU A 191 -23.80 5.77 18.36
C LEU A 191 -23.97 4.91 19.62
N GLN A 192 -24.28 5.52 20.77
CA GLN A 192 -24.56 4.80 22.02
C GLN A 192 -25.75 3.85 21.85
N SER A 193 -26.87 4.32 21.28
CA SER A 193 -28.04 3.48 21.01
C SER A 193 -27.71 2.29 20.10
N ARG A 194 -26.85 2.49 19.09
CA ARG A 194 -26.33 1.39 18.25
C ARG A 194 -25.48 0.41 19.07
N CYS A 195 -24.59 0.91 19.91
CA CYS A 195 -23.76 0.08 20.78
C CYS A 195 -24.58 -0.72 21.80
N ASP A 196 -25.65 -0.13 22.38
CA ASP A 196 -26.53 -0.82 23.32
C ASP A 196 -27.27 -1.99 22.65
N ARG A 197 -27.69 -1.83 21.39
CA ARG A 197 -28.25 -2.94 20.60
C ARG A 197 -27.22 -4.05 20.37
N LEU A 198 -25.96 -3.69 20.09
CA LEU A 198 -24.88 -4.64 19.90
C LEU A 198 -24.49 -5.35 21.21
N LEU A 199 -24.55 -4.69 22.36
CA LEU A 199 -24.38 -5.33 23.67
C LEU A 199 -25.48 -6.38 23.91
N LYS A 200 -26.73 -6.04 23.59
CA LYS A 200 -27.88 -6.94 23.77
C LYS A 200 -27.84 -8.12 22.81
N ASN A 201 -27.43 -7.91 21.56
CA ASN A 201 -27.36 -8.95 20.55
C ASN A 201 -26.05 -8.83 19.73
N PRO A 202 -24.93 -9.32 20.27
CA PRO A 202 -23.64 -9.27 19.58
C PRO A 202 -23.67 -10.04 18.26
N PRO A 203 -22.94 -9.59 17.22
CA PRO A 203 -22.83 -10.35 15.99
C PRO A 203 -22.10 -11.69 16.23
N PRO A 204 -22.41 -12.72 15.45
CA PRO A 204 -21.66 -13.97 15.50
C PRO A 204 -20.24 -13.76 14.93
N THR A 205 -19.30 -14.53 15.45
CA THR A 205 -17.85 -14.39 15.17
C THR A 205 -17.18 -15.72 14.82
N ALA A 206 -17.98 -16.77 14.59
CA ALA A 206 -17.46 -18.00 14.01
C ALA A 206 -16.87 -17.72 12.62
N GLU A 207 -15.85 -18.47 12.23
CA GLU A 207 -15.24 -18.27 10.92
C GLU A 207 -16.28 -18.56 9.80
N PRO A 208 -16.45 -17.65 8.83
CA PRO A 208 -17.36 -17.87 7.72
C PRO A 208 -16.99 -19.11 6.89
N PRO A 209 -17.98 -19.81 6.29
CA PRO A 209 -17.72 -21.02 5.53
C PRO A 209 -17.00 -20.73 4.20
N LYS A 210 -16.18 -21.69 3.76
CA LYS A 210 -15.66 -21.75 2.38
C LYS A 210 -16.75 -22.26 1.43
N TYR A 211 -16.59 -22.01 0.13
CA TYR A 211 -17.46 -22.58 -0.91
C TYR A 211 -17.48 -24.12 -0.80
N PRO A 212 -18.67 -24.73 -0.82
CA PRO A 212 -18.79 -26.19 -0.94
C PRO A 212 -18.06 -26.75 -2.17
N PRO A 213 -17.55 -28.00 -2.12
CA PRO A 213 -16.99 -28.65 -3.29
C PRO A 213 -17.99 -28.67 -4.46
N GLY A 214 -17.52 -28.31 -5.66
CA GLY A 214 -18.35 -28.27 -6.87
C GLY A 214 -19.19 -27.00 -7.05
N THR A 215 -19.10 -26.00 -6.17
CA THR A 215 -19.75 -24.70 -6.39
C THR A 215 -19.27 -24.06 -7.69
N GLN A 216 -20.21 -23.80 -8.60
CA GLN A 216 -19.93 -23.17 -9.89
C GLN A 216 -19.82 -21.66 -9.72
N ARG A 217 -18.78 -21.04 -10.28
CA ARG A 217 -18.59 -19.59 -10.27
C ARG A 217 -19.80 -18.90 -10.94
N LEU A 218 -20.26 -17.80 -10.36
CA LEU A 218 -21.44 -17.03 -10.81
C LEU A 218 -22.80 -17.74 -10.68
N SER A 219 -22.85 -18.92 -10.05
CA SER A 219 -24.12 -19.54 -9.64
C SER A 219 -24.73 -18.83 -8.43
N GLU A 220 -26.01 -19.11 -8.17
CA GLU A 220 -26.70 -18.61 -6.97
C GLU A 220 -25.98 -19.04 -5.68
N ALA A 221 -25.62 -20.32 -5.58
CA ALA A 221 -24.86 -20.83 -4.43
C ALA A 221 -23.50 -20.14 -4.25
N TRP A 222 -22.84 -19.74 -5.35
CA TRP A 222 -21.62 -18.93 -5.28
C TRP A 222 -21.92 -17.53 -4.76
N ARG A 223 -22.98 -16.88 -5.27
CA ARG A 223 -23.39 -15.53 -4.86
C ARG A 223 -23.76 -15.48 -3.38
N GLU A 224 -24.50 -16.47 -2.89
CA GLU A 224 -24.90 -16.58 -1.48
C GLU A 224 -23.68 -16.61 -0.55
N ILE A 225 -22.67 -17.42 -0.86
CA ILE A 225 -21.43 -17.46 -0.06
C ILE A 225 -20.58 -16.20 -0.27
N TRP A 226 -20.45 -15.73 -1.52
CA TRP A 226 -19.65 -14.54 -1.85
C TRP A 226 -20.15 -13.29 -1.12
N TRP A 227 -21.43 -12.96 -1.31
CA TRP A 227 -22.06 -11.79 -0.70
C TRP A 227 -22.42 -12.04 0.78
N GLY A 228 -22.82 -13.25 1.14
CA GLY A 228 -23.11 -13.62 2.52
C GLY A 228 -21.89 -13.48 3.42
N ASN A 229 -20.72 -13.96 2.98
CA ASN A 229 -19.48 -13.79 3.75
C ASN A 229 -19.06 -12.33 3.85
N ARG A 230 -19.31 -11.50 2.82
CA ARG A 230 -19.12 -10.05 2.91
C ARG A 230 -19.99 -9.45 4.01
N MET A 231 -21.29 -9.69 3.97
CA MET A 231 -22.23 -9.12 4.93
C MET A 231 -21.97 -9.61 6.36
N TYR A 232 -21.61 -10.89 6.52
CA TYR A 232 -21.21 -11.46 7.80
C TYR A 232 -19.95 -10.79 8.36
N THR A 233 -18.93 -10.61 7.53
CA THR A 233 -17.67 -9.96 7.91
C THR A 233 -17.88 -8.51 8.32
N ILE A 234 -18.68 -7.76 7.55
CA ILE A 234 -19.07 -6.39 7.89
C ILE A 234 -19.82 -6.39 9.22
N ALA A 235 -20.83 -7.24 9.39
CA ALA A 235 -21.62 -7.29 10.63
C ALA A 235 -20.74 -7.52 11.87
N ALA A 236 -19.74 -8.40 11.80
CA ALA A 236 -18.81 -8.62 12.90
C ALA A 236 -17.88 -7.41 13.12
N LEU A 237 -17.10 -7.03 12.11
CA LEU A 237 -15.99 -6.09 12.31
C LEU A 237 -16.40 -4.62 12.28
N ASP A 238 -17.45 -4.22 11.53
CA ASP A 238 -18.00 -2.86 11.62
C ASP A 238 -18.67 -2.63 12.99
N SER A 239 -19.33 -3.65 13.54
CA SER A 239 -19.85 -3.58 14.91
C SER A 239 -18.74 -3.39 15.92
N ALA A 240 -17.63 -4.12 15.79
CA ALA A 240 -16.46 -3.96 16.65
C ALA A 240 -15.84 -2.56 16.51
N ALA A 241 -15.70 -2.05 15.28
CA ALA A 241 -15.17 -0.71 15.02
C ALA A 241 -16.08 0.39 15.61
N THR A 242 -17.40 0.23 15.47
CA THR A 242 -18.41 1.14 16.02
C THR A 242 -18.36 1.17 17.55
N LEU A 243 -18.32 -0.01 18.19
CA LEU A 243 -18.20 -0.16 19.64
C LEU A 243 -16.90 0.49 20.15
N ALA A 244 -15.78 0.21 19.48
CA ALA A 244 -14.47 0.74 19.84
C ALA A 244 -14.39 2.26 19.71
N PHE A 245 -14.86 2.82 18.60
CA PHE A 245 -14.92 4.26 18.36
C PHE A 245 -15.78 4.96 19.43
N THR A 246 -16.96 4.42 19.71
CA THR A 246 -17.88 4.97 20.71
C THR A 246 -17.29 4.90 22.11
N TRP A 247 -16.58 3.80 22.45
CA TRP A 247 -15.82 3.69 23.70
C TRP A 247 -14.73 4.76 23.80
N ARG A 248 -13.97 5.05 22.73
CA ARG A 248 -12.93 6.10 22.78
C ARG A 248 -13.47 7.47 23.13
N LEU A 249 -14.66 7.80 22.66
CA LEU A 249 -15.32 9.09 22.94
C LEU A 249 -16.08 9.09 24.28
N GLY A 250 -16.78 8.01 24.62
CA GLY A 250 -17.66 7.96 25.78
C GLY A 250 -17.08 7.35 27.05
N GLY A 251 -16.09 6.47 26.92
CA GLY A 251 -15.50 5.73 28.04
C GLY A 251 -16.36 4.59 28.59
N ASN A 252 -17.43 4.15 27.91
CA ASN A 252 -18.23 3.01 28.37
C ASN A 252 -17.49 1.68 28.17
N GLU A 253 -16.95 1.14 29.25
CA GLU A 253 -16.06 -0.03 29.25
C GLU A 253 -16.70 -1.28 28.64
N GLN A 254 -18.03 -1.46 28.75
CA GLN A 254 -18.71 -2.60 28.15
C GLN A 254 -18.58 -2.59 26.62
N TYR A 255 -18.61 -1.41 25.99
CA TYR A 255 -18.42 -1.30 24.54
C TYR A 255 -16.99 -1.67 24.15
N GLY A 256 -15.99 -1.16 24.90
CA GLY A 256 -14.58 -1.46 24.65
C GLY A 256 -14.26 -2.95 24.77
N GLN A 257 -14.76 -3.60 25.82
CA GLN A 257 -14.55 -5.04 26.04
C GLN A 257 -15.26 -5.91 25.00
N LEU A 258 -16.48 -5.55 24.57
CA LEU A 258 -17.15 -6.27 23.49
C LEU A 258 -16.41 -6.09 22.15
N ALA A 259 -15.93 -4.88 21.84
CA ALA A 259 -15.12 -4.64 20.64
C ALA A 259 -13.82 -5.47 20.65
N ARG A 260 -13.10 -5.48 21.78
CA ARG A 260 -11.90 -6.31 21.97
C ARG A 260 -12.22 -7.80 21.77
N ARG A 261 -13.31 -8.30 22.36
CA ARG A 261 -13.72 -9.71 22.20
C ARG A 261 -13.94 -10.07 20.73
N ILE A 262 -14.74 -9.28 20.01
CA ILE A 262 -15.02 -9.53 18.59
C ILE A 262 -13.74 -9.47 17.76
N LEU A 263 -12.89 -8.45 17.98
CA LEU A 263 -11.60 -8.34 17.29
C LEU A 263 -10.76 -9.61 17.47
N MET A 264 -10.62 -10.09 18.70
CA MET A 264 -9.79 -11.25 19.02
C MET A 264 -10.38 -12.57 18.55
N GLU A 265 -11.70 -12.70 18.51
CA GLU A 265 -12.39 -13.86 17.91
C GLU A 265 -12.17 -13.87 16.39
N CYS A 266 -12.32 -12.72 15.70
CA CYS A 266 -12.04 -12.59 14.26
C CYS A 266 -10.56 -12.73 13.92
N ALA A 267 -9.64 -12.37 14.83
CA ALA A 267 -8.19 -12.54 14.65
C ALA A 267 -7.76 -14.02 14.58
N ARG A 268 -8.67 -14.97 14.89
CA ARG A 268 -8.44 -16.42 14.78
C ARG A 268 -8.85 -16.99 13.42
N TRP A 269 -9.60 -16.25 12.60
CA TRP A 269 -10.01 -16.72 11.28
C TRP A 269 -8.79 -16.93 10.39
N ASP A 270 -8.80 -17.97 9.56
CA ASP A 270 -7.73 -18.22 8.59
C ASP A 270 -7.54 -16.98 7.69
N PRO A 271 -6.36 -16.31 7.70
CA PRO A 271 -6.13 -15.11 6.90
C PRO A 271 -6.19 -15.36 5.39
N LYS A 272 -6.05 -16.63 4.95
CA LYS A 272 -6.21 -17.07 3.56
C LYS A 272 -7.49 -17.89 3.36
N GLY A 273 -8.39 -17.83 4.34
CA GLY A 273 -9.63 -18.57 4.40
C GLY A 273 -10.76 -17.95 3.61
N ALA A 274 -12.00 -18.15 4.08
CA ALA A 274 -13.21 -17.65 3.42
C ALA A 274 -13.28 -16.12 3.27
N THR A 275 -12.48 -15.40 4.07
CA THR A 275 -12.35 -13.94 4.09
C THR A 275 -10.97 -13.46 3.63
N GLY A 276 -10.18 -14.31 2.97
CA GLY A 276 -8.92 -13.91 2.34
C GLY A 276 -9.18 -13.06 1.09
N PHE A 277 -8.32 -12.07 0.83
CA PHE A 277 -8.50 -11.13 -0.29
C PHE A 277 -8.46 -11.84 -1.65
N ARG A 278 -7.62 -12.86 -1.83
CA ARG A 278 -7.61 -13.67 -3.07
C ARG A 278 -8.79 -14.63 -3.20
N TYR A 279 -9.37 -15.04 -2.07
CA TYR A 279 -10.45 -16.02 -2.06
C TYR A 279 -11.81 -15.35 -2.32
N ASN A 280 -12.09 -14.28 -1.58
CA ASN A 280 -13.28 -13.46 -1.70
C ASN A 280 -12.91 -12.04 -1.26
N ASP A 281 -12.50 -11.21 -2.23
CA ASP A 281 -12.09 -9.83 -2.00
C ASP A 281 -13.21 -8.96 -1.40
N GLU A 282 -14.47 -9.23 -1.75
CA GLU A 282 -15.63 -8.55 -1.15
C GLU A 282 -15.78 -8.79 0.34
N ALA A 283 -15.30 -9.92 0.87
CA ALA A 283 -15.21 -10.17 2.31
C ALA A 283 -13.83 -9.76 2.88
N GLY A 284 -12.75 -9.93 2.11
CA GLY A 284 -11.40 -9.60 2.55
C GLY A 284 -11.15 -8.11 2.75
N MET A 285 -11.70 -7.25 1.87
CA MET A 285 -11.61 -5.81 2.03
C MET A 285 -12.22 -5.33 3.36
N PRO A 286 -13.52 -5.58 3.66
CA PRO A 286 -14.10 -5.18 4.94
C PRO A 286 -13.44 -5.83 6.14
N TYR A 287 -12.92 -7.07 6.01
CA TYR A 287 -12.09 -7.63 7.07
C TYR A 287 -10.92 -6.69 7.36
N ASN A 288 -10.12 -6.37 6.35
CA ASN A 288 -8.84 -5.69 6.53
C ASN A 288 -9.01 -4.27 7.09
N TYR A 289 -9.93 -3.45 6.55
CA TYR A 289 -10.07 -2.07 7.02
C TYR A 289 -10.86 -1.97 8.35
N TYR A 290 -11.91 -2.76 8.59
CA TYR A 290 -12.62 -2.70 9.88
C TYR A 290 -11.81 -3.34 11.02
N PHE A 291 -11.04 -4.41 10.74
CA PHE A 291 -10.10 -4.96 11.71
C PHE A 291 -9.06 -3.90 12.11
N SER A 292 -8.47 -3.20 11.15
CA SER A 292 -7.49 -2.13 11.39
C SER A 292 -8.07 -0.98 12.21
N ARG A 293 -9.29 -0.53 11.86
CA ARG A 293 -10.04 0.50 12.61
C ARG A 293 -10.30 0.06 14.05
N THR A 294 -10.77 -1.17 14.24
CA THR A 294 -11.04 -1.71 15.57
C THR A 294 -9.75 -1.81 16.39
N TYR A 295 -8.69 -2.44 15.84
CA TYR A 295 -7.37 -2.58 16.47
C TYR A 295 -6.85 -1.25 16.98
N THR A 296 -6.85 -0.23 16.11
CA THR A 296 -6.33 1.07 16.50
C THR A 296 -7.19 1.77 17.54
N PHE A 297 -8.49 1.50 17.61
CA PHE A 297 -9.35 2.10 18.63
C PHE A 297 -9.26 1.37 19.96
N VAL A 298 -9.17 0.03 20.01
CA VAL A 298 -9.07 -0.73 21.26
C VAL A 298 -7.63 -0.99 21.73
N TYR A 299 -6.62 -0.41 21.07
CA TYR A 299 -5.21 -0.71 21.32
C TYR A 299 -4.81 -0.76 22.81
N ASP A 300 -5.31 0.20 23.60
CA ASP A 300 -5.01 0.32 25.03
C ASP A 300 -5.66 -0.79 25.90
N LEU A 301 -6.68 -1.50 25.38
CA LEU A 301 -7.32 -2.64 26.04
C LEU A 301 -6.66 -3.98 25.70
N LEU A 302 -5.85 -4.02 24.65
CA LEU A 302 -5.19 -5.24 24.19
C LEU A 302 -3.94 -5.51 25.03
N SER A 303 -3.77 -6.75 25.46
CA SER A 303 -2.49 -7.25 25.98
C SER A 303 -1.44 -7.33 24.86
N ASP A 304 -0.17 -7.43 25.23
CA ASP A 304 0.92 -7.54 24.25
C ASP A 304 0.83 -8.81 23.38
N GLU A 305 0.30 -9.91 23.94
CA GLU A 305 -0.01 -11.14 23.20
C GLU A 305 -1.09 -10.88 22.14
N GLU A 306 -2.19 -10.22 22.54
CA GLU A 306 -3.29 -9.90 21.64
C GLU A 306 -2.86 -8.95 20.52
N ARG A 307 -2.04 -7.94 20.83
CA ARG A 307 -1.42 -7.07 19.82
C ARG A 307 -0.52 -7.86 18.89
N ARG A 308 0.25 -8.83 19.39
CA ARG A 308 1.09 -9.70 18.55
C ARG A 308 0.24 -10.55 17.60
N GLN A 309 -0.85 -11.15 18.09
CA GLN A 309 -1.77 -11.92 17.24
C GLN A 309 -2.40 -11.05 16.14
N CYS A 310 -2.85 -9.83 16.48
CA CYS A 310 -3.38 -8.87 15.51
C CYS A 310 -2.36 -8.52 14.42
N ARG A 311 -1.10 -8.26 14.82
CA ARG A 311 -0.01 -7.96 13.88
C ARG A 311 0.31 -9.14 12.96
N GLN A 312 0.29 -10.37 13.48
CA GLN A 312 0.55 -11.58 12.69
C GLN A 312 -0.51 -11.81 11.61
N VAL A 313 -1.80 -11.72 11.96
CA VAL A 313 -2.88 -11.92 10.97
C VAL A 313 -2.88 -10.80 9.92
N MET A 314 -2.61 -9.56 10.34
CA MET A 314 -2.57 -8.41 9.44
C MET A 314 -1.33 -8.35 8.55
N LYS A 315 -0.20 -8.95 8.96
CA LYS A 315 0.95 -9.17 8.07
C LYS A 315 0.54 -9.99 6.85
N VAL A 316 -0.09 -11.15 7.08
CA VAL A 316 -0.50 -12.06 6.00
C VAL A 316 -1.49 -11.39 5.05
N ARG A 317 -2.48 -10.69 5.61
CA ARG A 317 -3.55 -10.03 4.84
C ARG A 317 -3.05 -8.80 4.08
N GLY A 318 -2.21 -7.98 4.69
CA GLY A 318 -1.58 -6.82 4.06
C GLY A 318 -0.65 -7.23 2.92
N ASP A 319 0.20 -8.24 3.13
CA ASP A 319 1.07 -8.81 2.08
C ASP A 319 0.26 -9.36 0.90
N GLU A 320 -0.85 -10.06 1.20
CA GLU A 320 -1.69 -10.61 0.15
C GLU A 320 -2.27 -9.50 -0.73
N MET A 321 -2.87 -8.46 -0.13
CA MET A 321 -3.38 -7.29 -0.86
C MET A 321 -2.26 -6.61 -1.65
N TYR A 322 -1.12 -6.34 -1.02
CA TYR A 322 0.01 -5.67 -1.64
C TYR A 322 0.52 -6.45 -2.86
N SER A 323 0.65 -7.77 -2.76
CA SER A 323 1.10 -8.63 -3.86
C SER A 323 0.14 -8.67 -5.07
N VAL A 324 -1.15 -8.38 -4.85
CA VAL A 324 -2.16 -8.33 -5.92
C VAL A 324 -2.17 -6.95 -6.58
N LEU A 325 -1.98 -5.89 -5.80
CA LEU A 325 -2.15 -4.51 -6.24
C LEU A 325 -0.84 -3.90 -6.77
N CYS A 326 0.26 -4.06 -6.04
CA CYS A 326 1.55 -3.45 -6.35
C CYS A 326 2.44 -4.39 -7.20
N PRO A 327 3.12 -3.92 -8.25
CA PRO A 327 3.03 -2.58 -8.86
C PRO A 327 1.96 -2.49 -9.95
N ARG A 328 1.16 -3.55 -10.17
CA ARG A 328 0.24 -3.69 -11.31
C ARG A 328 -0.71 -2.51 -11.46
N HIS A 329 -1.25 -2.00 -10.35
CA HIS A 329 -2.26 -0.95 -10.34
C HIS A 329 -1.75 0.38 -10.91
N PHE A 330 -0.43 0.62 -10.93
CA PHE A 330 0.16 1.81 -11.54
C PHE A 330 0.04 1.87 -13.07
N TRP A 331 -0.15 0.72 -13.73
CA TRP A 331 -0.25 0.65 -15.19
C TRP A 331 -1.56 0.05 -15.69
N GLN A 332 -2.20 -0.83 -14.91
CA GLN A 332 -3.49 -1.44 -15.22
C GLN A 332 -4.52 -1.08 -14.14
N PRO A 333 -4.92 0.21 -14.05
CA PRO A 333 -5.76 0.67 -12.96
C PRO A 333 -7.23 0.30 -13.12
N TYR A 334 -7.72 -0.09 -14.30
CA TYR A 334 -9.15 -0.24 -14.61
C TYR A 334 -9.84 -1.50 -14.05
N ASN A 335 -9.42 -1.97 -12.88
CA ASN A 335 -10.15 -3.01 -12.13
C ASN A 335 -10.90 -2.34 -10.96
N SER A 336 -12.22 -2.37 -10.98
CA SER A 336 -13.05 -1.62 -10.02
C SER A 336 -12.81 -2.08 -8.56
N HIS A 337 -12.52 -3.36 -8.32
CA HIS A 337 -12.18 -3.86 -6.99
C HIS A 337 -10.79 -3.37 -6.54
N ALA A 338 -9.79 -3.40 -7.42
CA ALA A 338 -8.46 -2.87 -7.13
C ALA A 338 -8.47 -1.36 -6.84
N ASN A 339 -9.30 -0.59 -7.56
CA ASN A 339 -9.52 0.85 -7.31
C ASN A 339 -10.13 1.18 -5.95
N ARG A 340 -10.79 0.21 -5.31
CA ARG A 340 -11.23 0.33 -3.92
C ARG A 340 -10.17 -0.20 -2.95
N ALA A 341 -9.52 -1.30 -3.30
CA ALA A 341 -8.63 -2.02 -2.40
C ALA A 341 -7.36 -1.25 -2.02
N TRP A 342 -6.80 -0.41 -2.91
CA TRP A 342 -5.53 0.29 -2.64
C TRP A 342 -5.64 1.26 -1.46
N HIS A 343 -6.76 1.98 -1.30
CA HIS A 343 -6.91 2.91 -0.18
C HIS A 343 -7.23 2.19 1.13
N PHE A 344 -7.92 1.04 1.07
CA PHE A 344 -8.05 0.15 2.24
C PHE A 344 -6.70 -0.40 2.69
N LEU A 345 -5.82 -0.76 1.76
CA LEU A 345 -4.44 -1.14 2.08
C LEU A 345 -3.66 0.02 2.70
N GLY A 346 -3.91 1.26 2.24
CA GLY A 346 -3.40 2.47 2.89
C GLY A 346 -3.84 2.61 4.34
N GLU A 347 -5.12 2.38 4.65
CA GLU A 347 -5.62 2.36 6.04
C GLU A 347 -4.93 1.29 6.90
N VAL A 348 -4.74 0.07 6.35
CA VAL A 348 -3.98 -1.00 7.02
C VAL A 348 -2.55 -0.53 7.29
N GLY A 349 -1.88 0.08 6.31
CA GLY A 349 -0.55 0.65 6.45
C GLY A 349 -0.47 1.69 7.57
N ILE A 350 -1.43 2.62 7.66
CA ILE A 350 -1.50 3.63 8.73
C ILE A 350 -1.65 2.96 10.11
N ALA A 351 -2.58 2.02 10.24
CA ALA A 351 -2.85 1.36 11.52
C ALA A 351 -1.63 0.60 12.04
N PHE A 352 -0.86 -0.05 11.17
CA PHE A 352 0.24 -0.94 11.55
C PHE A 352 1.64 -0.38 11.27
N LEU A 353 1.76 0.90 10.91
CA LEU A 353 3.05 1.54 10.62
C LEU A 353 4.02 1.39 11.80
N GLY A 354 5.20 0.84 11.53
CA GLY A 354 6.24 0.57 12.55
C GLY A 354 5.95 -0.62 13.47
N GLU A 355 4.83 -1.31 13.28
CA GLU A 355 4.42 -2.47 14.08
C GLU A 355 4.40 -3.77 13.28
N VAL A 356 4.19 -3.66 11.96
CA VAL A 356 4.20 -4.76 11.01
C VAL A 356 5.19 -4.44 9.90
N GLU A 357 6.09 -5.39 9.61
CA GLU A 357 7.03 -5.29 8.49
C GLU A 357 6.29 -5.11 7.16
N GLY A 358 6.68 -4.12 6.37
CA GLY A 358 6.07 -3.79 5.07
C GLY A 358 4.89 -2.82 5.14
N ALA A 359 4.39 -2.47 6.34
CA ALA A 359 3.28 -1.52 6.46
C ALA A 359 3.60 -0.11 5.92
N ASP A 360 4.87 0.26 5.95
CA ASP A 360 5.37 1.49 5.33
C ASP A 360 5.37 1.42 3.79
N ASP A 361 5.72 0.28 3.19
CA ASP A 361 5.58 0.07 1.74
C ASP A 361 4.11 0.09 1.31
N TRP A 362 3.21 -0.49 2.09
CA TRP A 362 1.77 -0.46 1.81
C TRP A 362 1.21 0.96 1.77
N LEU A 363 1.55 1.77 2.78
CA LEU A 363 1.16 3.17 2.84
C LEU A 363 1.82 3.98 1.72
N TRP A 364 3.12 3.77 1.47
CA TRP A 364 3.84 4.47 0.41
C TRP A 364 3.27 4.16 -0.98
N PHE A 365 2.90 2.90 -1.24
CA PHE A 365 2.19 2.50 -2.45
C PHE A 365 0.85 3.20 -2.58
N ALA A 366 0.02 3.19 -1.53
CA ALA A 366 -1.30 3.83 -1.57
C ALA A 366 -1.18 5.34 -1.90
N MET A 367 -0.20 6.03 -1.33
CA MET A 367 0.02 7.46 -1.61
C MET A 367 0.51 7.73 -3.03
N ASN A 368 1.31 6.82 -3.62
CA ASN A 368 1.69 6.94 -5.02
C ASN A 368 0.52 6.64 -5.97
N VAL A 369 -0.37 5.72 -5.61
CA VAL A 369 -1.61 5.49 -6.37
C VAL A 369 -2.48 6.75 -6.32
N PHE A 370 -2.67 7.33 -5.14
CA PHE A 370 -3.44 8.56 -4.98
C PHE A 370 -2.87 9.69 -5.85
N ALA A 371 -1.55 9.87 -5.86
CA ALA A 371 -0.92 10.96 -6.61
C ALA A 371 -0.88 10.73 -8.12
N ALA A 372 -0.73 9.49 -8.60
CA ALA A 372 -0.39 9.21 -9.99
C ALA A 372 -1.49 8.54 -10.82
N VAL A 373 -2.50 7.96 -10.16
CA VAL A 373 -3.51 7.10 -10.79
C VAL A 373 -4.93 7.51 -10.43
N TYR A 374 -5.15 7.97 -9.19
CA TYR A 374 -6.48 8.33 -8.73
C TYR A 374 -6.85 9.78 -9.06
N PRO A 375 -8.11 10.04 -9.46
CA PRO A 375 -9.12 9.08 -9.88
C PRO A 375 -8.89 8.58 -11.33
N VAL A 376 -9.09 7.28 -11.57
CA VAL A 376 -8.94 6.69 -12.92
C VAL A 376 -10.25 6.71 -13.73
N TRP A 377 -11.38 6.82 -13.02
CA TRP A 377 -12.73 6.81 -13.59
C TRP A 377 -13.35 8.21 -13.68
N SER A 378 -12.55 9.25 -13.49
CA SER A 378 -13.02 10.62 -13.50
C SER A 378 -12.05 11.47 -14.32
N ASP A 379 -12.62 12.42 -15.04
CA ASP A 379 -11.88 13.44 -15.78
C ASP A 379 -12.01 14.79 -15.04
N ASP A 380 -11.44 15.85 -15.60
CA ASP A 380 -11.37 17.18 -14.96
C ASP A 380 -12.75 17.82 -14.71
N ASP A 381 -13.82 17.34 -15.36
CA ASP A 381 -15.20 17.80 -15.15
C ASP A 381 -15.89 17.17 -13.93
N GLY A 382 -15.25 16.18 -13.29
CA GLY A 382 -15.77 15.47 -12.12
C GLY A 382 -16.79 14.38 -12.42
N GLY A 383 -17.05 14.06 -13.69
CA GLY A 383 -17.89 12.91 -14.07
C GLY A 383 -17.28 11.58 -13.61
N TRP A 384 -18.12 10.55 -13.44
CA TRP A 384 -17.66 9.20 -13.07
C TRP A 384 -18.07 8.18 -14.14
N HIS A 385 -17.09 7.61 -14.84
CA HIS A 385 -17.28 6.74 -16.01
C HIS A 385 -18.09 5.47 -15.71
N GLU A 386 -18.02 4.95 -14.48
CA GLU A 386 -18.81 3.77 -14.06
C GLU A 386 -20.28 4.12 -13.72
N GLY A 387 -20.63 5.41 -13.70
CA GLY A 387 -21.96 5.92 -13.37
C GLY A 387 -22.15 6.23 -11.88
N ALA A 388 -23.16 7.05 -11.56
CA ALA A 388 -23.38 7.59 -10.20
C ALA A 388 -23.73 6.54 -9.12
N SER A 389 -24.08 5.31 -9.51
CA SER A 389 -24.34 4.23 -8.55
C SER A 389 -23.07 3.52 -8.05
N TYR A 390 -21.97 3.65 -8.81
CA TYR A 390 -20.65 3.15 -8.45
C TYR A 390 -19.92 4.17 -7.58
#